data_AF-T1T016-F1
#
_entry.id   AF-T1T016-F1
#
_cell.length_a   1.000
_cell.length_b   1.000
_cell.length_c   1.000
_cell.angle_alpha   90.00
_cell.angle_beta   90.00
_cell.angle_gamma   90.00
#
_symmetry.space_group_name_H-M   'P 1'
#
loop_
_entity.id
_entity.type
_entity.pdbx_description
1 polymer ?
#
loop_
_entity_poly.entity_id
_entity_poly.type
_entity_poly.pdbx_seq_one_letter_code
_entity_poly.pdbx_strand_id
1 'polypeptide(L)'
;CYSNGGGAFLIPYLVMLCLAGVPLFFLELAFGQYCSKGPIRAWNAVPLMRGVGYGMVVVSAIVGIYYNVIITYALFYFFKSFARVLPWEGCHHTWNTPYCSQLVGECIEFGGIVTDDNECVAIGNLTIAEQERYNITYANDGNVTSYLDPLHDIRQSASAEFYKYGMLNESGDIGDPGTISWQLTLCLLFAWALMFLCLVKGVKSS
;
A
#
# COMPACT_ATOMS: atom_id res chain seq x y z
N CYS A 1 -8.99 9.76 11.12
CA CYS A 1 -10.43 10.06 11.36
C CYS A 1 -11.25 8.80 11.66
N TYR A 2 -11.35 7.82 10.76
CA TYR A 2 -12.24 6.64 10.96
C TYR A 2 -12.01 5.88 12.28
N SER A 3 -10.76 5.56 12.63
CA SER A 3 -10.44 4.86 13.88
C SER A 3 -10.66 5.68 15.16
N ASN A 4 -10.73 7.01 15.08
CA ASN A 4 -10.76 7.92 16.23
C ASN A 4 -12.11 8.63 16.37
N GLY A 5 -13.21 7.95 16.04
CA GLY A 5 -14.56 8.52 16.14
C GLY A 5 -15.02 9.31 14.89
N GLY A 6 -14.44 9.01 13.73
CA GLY A 6 -14.89 9.54 12.44
C GLY A 6 -14.85 11.07 12.37
N GLY A 7 -16.03 11.68 12.20
CA GLY A 7 -16.20 13.13 12.08
C GLY A 7 -15.97 13.90 13.39
N ALA A 8 -16.15 13.27 14.55
CA ALA A 8 -15.92 13.94 15.84
C ALA A 8 -14.44 14.30 16.06
N PHE A 9 -13.51 13.57 15.44
CA PHE A 9 -12.07 13.87 15.45
C PHE A 9 -11.72 15.21 14.77
N LEU A 10 -12.63 15.75 13.96
CA LEU A 10 -12.40 17.00 13.25
C LEU A 10 -12.34 18.20 14.21
N ILE A 11 -13.05 18.14 15.35
CA ILE A 11 -13.05 19.19 16.38
C ILE A 11 -11.65 19.34 17.02
N PRO A 12 -11.04 18.30 17.63
CA PRO A 12 -9.69 18.43 18.20
C PRO A 12 -8.64 18.69 17.12
N TYR A 13 -8.80 18.15 15.90
CA TYR A 13 -7.91 18.44 14.78
C TYR A 13 -7.88 19.93 14.44
N LEU A 14 -9.04 20.59 14.29
CA LEU A 14 -9.09 22.01 13.99
C LEU A 14 -8.54 22.87 15.14
N VAL A 15 -8.82 22.50 16.39
CA VAL A 15 -8.28 23.22 17.57
C VAL A 15 -6.75 23.15 17.58
N MET A 16 -6.16 21.96 17.40
CA MET A 16 -4.70 21.79 17.36
C MET A 16 -4.08 22.44 16.12
N LEU A 17 -4.77 22.42 14.97
CA LEU A 17 -4.34 23.12 13.77
C LEU A 17 -4.26 24.63 14.01
N CYS A 18 -5.28 25.24 14.61
CA CYS A 18 -5.29 26.67 14.89
C CYS A 18 -4.30 27.09 15.98
N LEU A 19 -4.16 26.31 17.06
CA LEU A 19 -3.33 26.69 18.21
C LEU A 19 -1.85 26.33 18.05
N ALA A 20 -1.52 25.26 17.32
CA ALA A 20 -0.14 24.79 17.16
C ALA A 20 0.30 24.74 15.69
N GLY A 21 -0.51 24.18 14.80
CA GLY A 21 -0.13 24.00 13.39
C GLY A 21 0.14 25.31 12.66
N VAL A 22 -0.84 26.22 12.64
CA VAL A 22 -0.75 27.51 11.94
C VAL A 22 0.35 28.39 12.52
N PRO A 23 0.50 28.56 13.86
CA PRO A 23 1.60 29.34 14.42
C PRO A 23 2.99 28.77 14.11
N LEU A 24 3.18 27.44 14.19
CA LEU A 24 4.48 26.82 13.87
C LEU A 24 4.84 26.96 12.39
N PHE A 25 3.87 26.76 11.50
CA PHE A 25 4.06 26.96 10.06
C PHE A 25 4.42 28.41 9.74
N PHE A 26 3.71 29.37 10.35
CA PHE A 26 4.03 30.79 10.18
C PHE A 26 5.42 31.14 10.70
N LEU A 27 5.81 30.60 11.87
CA LEU A 27 7.14 30.81 12.45
C LEU A 27 8.25 30.32 11.50
N GLU A 28 8.12 29.11 10.95
CA GLU A 28 9.11 28.54 10.03
C GLU A 28 9.25 29.37 8.75
N LEU A 29 8.12 29.79 8.16
CA LEU A 29 8.13 30.65 6.97
C LEU A 29 8.74 32.03 7.25
N ALA A 30 8.32 32.69 8.32
CA ALA A 30 8.82 34.02 8.68
C ALA A 30 10.32 33.97 9.00
N PHE A 31 10.77 32.94 9.73
CA PHE A 31 12.17 32.72 10.05
C PHE A 31 13.01 32.42 8.78
N GLY A 32 12.49 31.58 7.89
CA GLY A 32 13.12 31.26 6.62
C GLY A 32 13.27 32.48 5.69
N GLN A 33 12.20 33.28 5.57
CA GLN A 33 12.21 34.53 4.80
C GLN A 33 13.21 35.54 5.37
N TYR A 34 13.21 35.75 6.69
CA TYR A 34 14.15 36.67 7.35
C TYR A 34 15.61 36.24 7.19
N CYS A 35 15.91 34.94 7.37
CA CYS A 35 17.28 34.44 7.24
C CYS A 35 17.76 34.39 5.79
N SER A 36 16.87 34.12 4.83
CA SER A 36 17.19 33.95 3.39
C SER A 36 18.38 33.01 3.14
N LYS A 37 18.56 32.02 4.02
CA LYS A 37 19.69 31.08 4.06
C LYS A 37 19.15 29.67 4.27
N GLY A 38 19.90 28.68 3.80
CA GLY A 38 19.58 27.28 4.07
C GLY A 38 19.69 26.92 5.56
N PRO A 39 19.09 25.78 5.97
CA PRO A 39 18.87 25.41 7.37
C PRO A 39 20.17 25.35 8.20
N ILE A 40 21.27 24.82 7.66
CA ILE A 40 22.57 24.77 8.37
C ILE A 40 23.10 26.18 8.67
N ARG A 41 22.96 27.11 7.72
CA ARG A 41 23.48 28.48 7.86
C ARG A 41 22.56 29.37 8.69
N ALA A 42 21.25 29.08 8.76
CA ALA A 42 20.29 29.81 9.59
C ALA A 42 20.66 29.71 11.08
N TRP A 43 21.04 28.51 11.55
CA TRP A 43 21.43 28.26 12.94
C TRP A 43 22.84 28.74 13.32
N ASN A 44 23.57 29.42 12.43
CA ASN A 44 24.80 30.10 12.82
C ASN A 44 24.58 31.29 13.76
N ALA A 45 23.35 31.82 13.84
CA ALA A 45 22.98 32.86 14.79
C ALA A 45 23.03 32.38 16.26
N VAL A 46 22.70 31.11 16.51
CA VAL A 46 22.72 30.49 17.85
C VAL A 46 23.56 29.21 17.80
N PRO A 47 24.86 29.28 18.13
CA PRO A 47 25.79 28.16 17.94
C PRO A 47 25.42 26.90 18.73
N LEU A 48 24.69 27.05 19.85
CA LEU A 48 24.17 25.93 20.64
C LEU A 48 23.18 25.05 19.86
N MET A 49 22.40 25.63 18.93
CA MET A 49 21.36 24.94 18.17
C MET A 49 21.83 24.53 16.75
N ARG A 50 23.13 24.55 16.46
CA ARG A 50 23.67 24.12 15.14
C ARG A 50 23.28 22.69 14.76
N GLY A 51 23.11 21.80 15.74
CA GLY A 51 22.65 20.43 15.50
C GLY A 51 21.29 20.33 14.83
N VAL A 52 20.39 21.31 15.05
CA VAL A 52 19.06 21.36 14.45
C VAL A 52 19.15 21.45 12.92
N GLY A 53 20.07 22.27 12.40
CA GLY A 53 20.26 22.42 10.96
C GLY A 53 20.76 21.14 10.26
N TYR A 54 21.70 20.42 10.89
CA TYR A 54 22.15 19.11 10.38
C TYR A 54 21.04 18.06 10.47
N GLY A 55 20.29 18.03 11.58
CA GLY A 55 19.14 17.15 11.75
C GLY A 55 18.08 17.36 10.68
N MET A 56 17.75 18.61 10.35
CA MET A 56 16.82 18.94 9.26
C MET A 56 17.26 18.37 7.91
N VAL A 57 18.55 18.47 7.57
CA VAL A 57 19.08 17.92 6.31
C VAL A 57 19.04 16.39 6.31
N VAL A 58 19.43 15.74 7.41
CA VAL A 58 19.41 14.27 7.52
C VAL A 58 17.98 13.73 7.41
N VAL A 59 17.03 14.32 8.15
CA VAL A 59 15.61 13.94 8.07
C VAL A 59 15.09 14.16 6.65
N SER A 60 15.41 15.29 6.01
CA SER A 60 15.00 15.55 4.62
C SER A 60 15.56 14.52 3.64
N ALA A 61 16.79 14.05 3.84
CA ALA A 61 17.39 13.00 3.02
C ALA A 61 16.69 11.64 3.20
N ILE A 62 16.44 11.22 4.44
CA ILE A 62 15.70 9.98 4.74
C ILE A 62 14.28 10.04 4.16
N VAL A 63 13.60 11.18 4.37
CA VAL A 63 12.26 11.44 3.84
C VAL A 63 12.24 11.39 2.31
N GLY A 64 13.23 12.00 1.67
CA GLY A 64 13.39 11.98 0.22
C GLY A 64 13.58 10.57 -0.34
N ILE A 65 14.34 9.70 0.33
CA ILE A 65 14.56 8.33 -0.13
C ILE A 65 13.26 7.52 -0.08
N TYR A 66 12.54 7.52 1.05
CA TYR A 66 11.33 6.68 1.15
C TYR A 66 10.19 7.20 0.27
N TYR A 67 10.00 8.52 0.15
CA TYR A 67 8.95 9.04 -0.73
C TYR A 67 9.22 8.75 -2.19
N ASN A 68 10.49 8.74 -2.63
CA ASN A 68 10.83 8.30 -3.99
C ASN A 68 10.45 6.84 -4.24
N VAL A 69 10.55 5.97 -3.22
CA VAL A 69 10.04 4.59 -3.32
C VAL A 69 8.53 4.55 -3.49
N ILE A 70 7.77 5.35 -2.73
CA ILE A 70 6.30 5.43 -2.88
C ILE A 70 5.91 5.96 -4.28
N ILE A 71 6.60 6.98 -4.77
CA ILE A 71 6.38 7.51 -6.14
C ILE A 71 6.68 6.43 -7.18
N THR A 72 7.73 5.63 -6.97
CA THR A 72 8.07 4.49 -7.83
C THR A 72 6.92 3.50 -7.91
N TYR A 73 6.26 3.19 -6.79
CA TYR A 73 5.11 2.31 -6.77
C TYR A 73 3.95 2.89 -7.57
N ALA A 74 3.64 4.17 -7.37
CA ALA A 74 2.61 4.85 -8.14
C ALA A 74 2.91 4.86 -9.66
N LEU A 75 4.15 5.12 -10.06
CA LEU A 75 4.58 5.07 -11.46
C LEU A 75 4.48 3.66 -12.06
N PHE A 76 4.86 2.64 -11.30
CA PHE A 76 4.74 1.25 -11.73
C PHE A 76 3.27 0.88 -12.02
N TYR A 77 2.36 1.19 -11.09
CA TYR A 77 0.92 0.99 -11.29
C TYR A 77 0.35 1.85 -12.41
N PHE A 78 0.85 3.08 -12.58
CA PHE A 78 0.46 3.97 -13.67
C PHE A 78 0.77 3.35 -15.04
N PHE A 79 1.99 2.85 -15.26
CA PHE A 79 2.34 2.20 -16.52
C PHE A 79 1.59 0.87 -16.73
N LYS A 80 1.38 0.08 -15.67
CA LYS A 80 0.62 -1.17 -15.74
C LYS A 80 -0.87 -0.97 -16.02
N SER A 81 -1.43 0.19 -15.68
CA SER A 81 -2.83 0.55 -15.95
C SER A 81 -3.13 0.82 -17.43
N PHE A 82 -2.13 0.91 -18.32
CA PHE A 82 -2.35 1.01 -19.77
C PHE A 82 -2.64 -0.34 -20.44
N ALA A 83 -2.55 -1.45 -19.71
CA ALA A 83 -2.93 -2.76 -20.23
C ALA A 83 -4.46 -2.88 -20.35
N ARG A 84 -4.94 -3.69 -21.32
CA ARG A 84 -6.38 -3.95 -21.50
C ARG A 84 -7.01 -4.74 -20.36
N VAL A 85 -6.27 -5.71 -19.84
CA VAL A 85 -6.64 -6.53 -18.68
C VAL A 85 -5.63 -6.21 -17.59
N LEU A 86 -6.12 -5.86 -16.39
CA LEU A 86 -5.23 -5.43 -15.33
C LEU A 86 -4.64 -6.66 -14.63
N PRO A 87 -3.34 -6.66 -14.28
CA PRO A 87 -2.70 -7.83 -13.68
C PRO A 87 -3.18 -8.13 -12.24
N TRP A 88 -3.96 -7.23 -11.64
CA TRP A 88 -4.63 -7.41 -10.34
C TRP A 88 -6.14 -7.62 -10.47
N GLU A 89 -6.63 -7.84 -11.69
CA GLU A 89 -8.05 -8.12 -11.95
C GLU A 89 -8.41 -9.58 -11.64
N GLY A 90 -7.46 -10.50 -11.82
CA GLY A 90 -7.69 -11.96 -11.73
C GLY A 90 -6.62 -12.69 -10.92
N CYS A 91 -6.97 -13.90 -10.47
CA CYS A 91 -6.07 -14.79 -9.74
C CYS A 91 -5.25 -15.74 -10.66
N HIS A 92 -5.43 -15.71 -11.98
CA HIS A 92 -4.78 -16.64 -12.92
C HIS A 92 -3.39 -16.18 -13.39
N HIS A 93 -2.47 -15.98 -12.44
CA HIS A 93 -1.09 -15.59 -12.72
C HIS A 93 -0.08 -16.44 -11.94
N THR A 94 1.17 -16.48 -12.42
CA THR A 94 2.23 -17.32 -11.84
C THR A 94 2.67 -16.90 -10.44
N TRP A 95 2.33 -15.69 -10.00
CA TRP A 95 2.67 -15.15 -8.68
C TRP A 95 1.53 -15.28 -7.66
N ASN A 96 0.35 -15.73 -8.08
CA ASN A 96 -0.79 -15.84 -7.18
C ASN A 96 -0.73 -17.15 -6.39
N THR A 97 -1.24 -17.09 -5.16
CA THR A 97 -1.26 -18.24 -4.25
C THR A 97 -2.60 -18.98 -4.36
N PRO A 98 -2.70 -20.23 -3.90
CA PRO A 98 -3.99 -20.93 -3.87
C PRO A 98 -5.04 -20.25 -2.97
N TYR A 99 -4.64 -19.29 -2.12
CA TYR A 99 -5.51 -18.55 -1.19
C TYR A 99 -6.09 -17.26 -1.79
N CYS A 100 -5.99 -17.06 -3.09
CA CYS A 100 -6.56 -15.88 -3.75
C CYS A 100 -8.11 -15.90 -3.68
N SER A 101 -8.71 -14.79 -3.27
CA SER A 101 -10.14 -14.75 -2.89
C SER A 101 -11.10 -14.92 -4.08
N GLN A 102 -10.70 -14.57 -5.31
CA GLN A 102 -11.58 -14.71 -6.47
C GLN A 102 -11.76 -16.17 -6.90
N LEU A 103 -10.85 -17.09 -6.55
CA LEU A 103 -11.03 -18.53 -6.81
C LEU A 103 -12.30 -19.07 -6.13
N VAL A 104 -12.67 -18.52 -4.97
CA VAL A 104 -13.91 -18.89 -4.28
C VAL A 104 -15.13 -18.46 -5.08
N GLY A 105 -15.12 -17.22 -5.58
CA GLY A 105 -16.20 -16.70 -6.42
C GLY A 105 -16.37 -17.53 -7.70
N GLU A 106 -15.26 -17.81 -8.39
CA GLU A 106 -15.27 -18.68 -9.58
C GLU A 106 -15.81 -20.09 -9.25
N CYS A 107 -15.40 -20.68 -8.12
CA CYS A 107 -15.89 -21.99 -7.70
C CYS A 107 -17.40 -22.02 -7.44
N ILE A 108 -17.92 -20.97 -6.79
CA ILE A 108 -19.36 -20.83 -6.53
C ILE A 108 -20.14 -20.65 -7.83
N GLU A 109 -19.63 -19.89 -8.80
CA GLU A 109 -20.24 -19.75 -10.13
C GLU A 109 -20.32 -21.09 -10.89
N PHE A 110 -19.35 -21.98 -10.70
CA PHE A 110 -19.38 -23.34 -11.26
C PHE A 110 -20.28 -24.33 -10.48
N GLY A 111 -20.97 -23.89 -9.42
CA GLY A 111 -21.84 -24.74 -8.60
C GLY A 111 -21.07 -25.65 -7.65
N GLY A 112 -19.88 -25.22 -7.22
CA GLY A 112 -19.06 -25.89 -6.20
C GLY A 112 -18.80 -25.02 -4.98
N ILE A 113 -18.10 -25.59 -4.01
CA ILE A 113 -17.59 -24.90 -2.83
C ILE A 113 -16.12 -25.23 -2.60
N VAL A 114 -15.44 -24.42 -1.79
CA VAL A 114 -14.04 -24.66 -1.43
C VAL A 114 -13.97 -25.41 -0.09
N THR A 115 -13.23 -26.51 -0.07
CA THR A 115 -13.03 -27.34 1.13
C THR A 115 -11.89 -26.82 2.01
N ASP A 116 -11.74 -27.40 3.21
CA ASP A 116 -10.60 -27.16 4.12
C ASP A 116 -9.23 -27.38 3.43
N ASP A 117 -9.18 -28.27 2.43
CA ASP A 117 -7.97 -28.57 1.63
C ASP A 117 -7.74 -27.57 0.47
N ASN A 118 -8.57 -26.52 0.38
CA ASN A 118 -8.56 -25.51 -0.69
C ASN A 118 -8.80 -26.09 -2.10
N GLU A 119 -9.62 -27.13 -2.20
CA GLU A 119 -10.06 -27.69 -3.48
C GLU A 119 -11.50 -27.25 -3.81
N CYS A 120 -11.77 -26.97 -5.08
CA CYS A 120 -13.13 -26.67 -5.55
C CYS A 120 -13.86 -27.98 -5.85
N VAL A 121 -14.87 -28.31 -5.03
CA VAL A 121 -15.65 -29.55 -5.16
C VAL A 121 -17.11 -29.20 -5.44
N ALA A 122 -17.70 -29.85 -6.44
CA ALA A 122 -19.12 -29.71 -6.75
C ALA A 122 -19.97 -30.16 -5.56
N ILE A 123 -21.06 -29.44 -5.25
CA ILE A 123 -21.86 -29.70 -4.04
C ILE A 123 -22.37 -31.16 -4.03
N GLY A 124 -22.69 -31.72 -5.20
CA GLY A 124 -23.19 -33.09 -5.35
C GLY A 124 -22.19 -34.21 -5.05
N ASN A 125 -20.90 -33.90 -4.94
CA ASN A 125 -19.87 -34.87 -4.57
C ASN A 125 -19.57 -34.88 -3.06
N LEU A 126 -20.17 -33.96 -2.29
CA LEU A 126 -19.96 -33.86 -0.84
C LEU A 126 -20.86 -34.83 -0.07
N THR A 127 -20.33 -35.38 1.01
CA THR A 127 -21.12 -36.17 1.96
C THR A 127 -22.02 -35.28 2.82
N ILE A 128 -23.09 -35.85 3.39
CA ILE A 128 -24.04 -35.14 4.25
C ILE A 128 -23.31 -34.47 5.44
N ALA A 129 -22.28 -35.12 5.99
CA ALA A 129 -21.49 -34.58 7.09
C ALA A 129 -20.63 -33.36 6.67
N GLU A 130 -20.12 -33.34 5.45
CA GLU A 130 -19.37 -32.19 4.91
C GLU A 130 -20.31 -31.02 4.59
N GLN A 131 -21.52 -31.30 4.10
CA GLN A 131 -22.53 -30.27 3.85
C GLN A 131 -22.96 -29.54 5.13
N GLU A 132 -23.12 -30.28 6.24
CA GLU A 132 -23.41 -29.70 7.55
C GLU A 132 -22.25 -28.86 8.07
N ARG A 133 -20.99 -29.28 7.84
CA ARG A 133 -19.79 -28.51 8.22
C ARG A 133 -19.74 -27.14 7.55
N TYR A 134 -20.09 -27.05 6.26
CA TYR A 134 -20.04 -25.79 5.51
C TYR A 134 -21.36 -25.00 5.54
N ASN A 135 -22.33 -25.43 6.37
CA ASN A 135 -23.64 -24.81 6.54
C ASN A 135 -24.43 -24.67 5.24
N ILE A 136 -24.45 -25.73 4.43
CA ILE A 136 -25.15 -25.79 3.14
C ILE A 136 -26.31 -26.77 3.25
N THR A 137 -27.49 -26.35 2.80
CA THR A 137 -28.66 -27.24 2.72
C THR A 137 -28.85 -27.70 1.28
N TYR A 138 -28.81 -29.01 1.05
CA TYR A 138 -29.05 -29.61 -0.27
C TYR A 138 -30.54 -29.64 -0.60
N ALA A 139 -31.20 -28.48 -0.52
CA ALA A 139 -32.61 -28.34 -0.86
C ALA A 139 -32.76 -27.94 -2.33
N ASN A 140 -32.51 -28.89 -3.24
CA ASN A 140 -32.84 -28.89 -4.69
C ASN A 140 -32.47 -27.68 -5.58
N ASP A 141 -31.97 -26.57 -5.06
CA ASP A 141 -31.67 -25.33 -5.81
C ASP A 141 -30.21 -24.87 -5.69
N GLY A 142 -29.34 -25.64 -5.01
CA GLY A 142 -27.91 -25.28 -4.88
C GLY A 142 -27.70 -23.89 -4.25
N ASN A 143 -28.57 -23.48 -3.32
CA ASN A 143 -28.53 -22.16 -2.72
C ASN A 143 -27.37 -22.04 -1.71
N VAL A 144 -26.28 -21.37 -2.10
CA VAL A 144 -25.02 -21.23 -1.34
C VAL A 144 -25.01 -19.98 -0.44
N THR A 145 -26.16 -19.38 -0.15
CA THR A 145 -26.25 -18.09 0.57
C THR A 145 -25.72 -18.11 2.02
N SER A 146 -25.68 -19.28 2.67
CA SER A 146 -25.18 -19.46 4.04
C SER A 146 -23.79 -20.08 4.14
N TYR A 147 -23.12 -20.31 3.00
CA TYR A 147 -21.78 -20.88 2.96
C TYR A 147 -20.77 -19.97 3.65
N LEU A 148 -19.99 -20.56 4.54
CA LEU A 148 -18.86 -19.93 5.20
C LEU A 148 -17.59 -20.59 4.68
N ASP A 149 -16.76 -19.78 4.03
CA ASP A 149 -15.45 -20.21 3.56
C ASP A 149 -14.55 -20.51 4.77
N PRO A 150 -14.07 -21.76 4.94
CA PRO A 150 -13.25 -22.15 6.09
C PRO A 150 -11.90 -21.41 6.14
N LEU A 151 -11.44 -20.90 5.00
CA LEU A 151 -10.15 -20.24 4.83
C LEU A 151 -10.28 -18.72 4.74
N HIS A 152 -11.45 -18.15 5.06
CA HIS A 152 -11.74 -16.73 4.86
C HIS A 152 -10.67 -15.80 5.44
N ASP A 153 -10.17 -16.10 6.65
CA ASP A 153 -9.20 -15.26 7.37
C ASP A 153 -7.80 -15.22 6.73
N ILE A 154 -7.43 -16.25 5.97
CA ILE A 154 -6.12 -16.32 5.30
C ILE A 154 -6.17 -15.89 3.84
N ARG A 155 -7.37 -15.77 3.25
CA ARG A 155 -7.53 -15.37 1.86
C ARG A 155 -7.16 -13.92 1.64
N GLN A 156 -6.58 -13.66 0.47
CA GLN A 156 -6.19 -12.32 0.04
C GLN A 156 -6.82 -11.98 -1.30
N SER A 157 -7.14 -10.70 -1.51
CA SER A 157 -7.64 -10.23 -2.80
C SER A 157 -6.55 -10.34 -3.86
N ALA A 158 -6.93 -10.52 -5.13
CA ALA A 158 -5.98 -10.54 -6.25
C ALA A 158 -5.09 -9.29 -6.30
N SER A 159 -5.63 -8.13 -5.90
CA SER A 159 -4.86 -6.90 -5.76
C SER A 159 -3.83 -6.91 -4.63
N ALA A 160 -4.14 -7.54 -3.50
CA ALA A 160 -3.20 -7.67 -2.39
C ALA A 160 -2.09 -8.67 -2.73
N GLU A 161 -2.42 -9.78 -3.39
CA GLU A 161 -1.44 -10.75 -3.87
C GLU A 161 -0.52 -10.15 -4.94
N PHE A 162 -1.09 -9.39 -5.89
CA PHE A 162 -0.30 -8.69 -6.89
C PHE A 162 0.70 -7.72 -6.24
N TYR A 163 0.30 -6.99 -5.20
CA TYR A 163 1.21 -6.09 -4.50
C TYR A 163 2.36 -6.85 -3.81
N LYS A 164 2.05 -7.91 -3.05
CA LYS A 164 3.04 -8.65 -2.26
C LYS A 164 3.97 -9.52 -3.11
N TYR A 165 3.40 -10.36 -3.97
CA TYR A 165 4.16 -11.37 -4.72
C TYR A 165 4.47 -10.92 -6.15
N GLY A 166 3.53 -10.25 -6.82
CA GLY A 166 3.71 -9.83 -8.22
C GLY A 166 4.65 -8.64 -8.37
N MET A 167 4.54 -7.64 -7.50
CA MET A 167 5.27 -6.38 -7.59
C MET A 167 6.46 -6.31 -6.62
N LEU A 168 6.21 -6.43 -5.31
CA LEU A 168 7.26 -6.32 -4.30
C LEU A 168 8.18 -7.53 -4.31
N ASN A 169 7.62 -8.73 -4.54
CA ASN A 169 8.30 -10.01 -4.33
C ASN A 169 8.88 -10.06 -2.90
N GLU A 170 7.99 -9.88 -1.92
CA GLU A 170 8.33 -9.83 -0.50
C GLU A 170 9.05 -11.11 -0.04
N SER A 171 10.20 -10.95 0.62
CA SER A 171 10.90 -12.06 1.25
C SER A 171 10.25 -12.44 2.58
N GLY A 172 10.40 -13.71 2.97
CA GLY A 172 9.77 -14.23 4.19
C GLY A 172 10.34 -13.69 5.50
N ASP A 173 11.56 -13.14 5.49
CA ASP A 173 12.22 -12.62 6.68
C ASP A 173 13.11 -11.40 6.37
N ILE A 174 13.30 -10.54 7.36
CA ILE A 174 14.13 -9.33 7.25
C ILE A 174 15.63 -9.67 7.06
N GLY A 175 16.03 -10.87 7.49
CA GLY A 175 17.41 -11.37 7.35
C GLY A 175 17.77 -11.80 5.93
N ASP A 176 16.77 -12.06 5.07
CA ASP A 176 16.97 -12.45 3.68
C ASP A 176 16.39 -11.36 2.76
N PRO A 177 17.20 -10.47 2.17
CA PRO A 177 16.73 -9.34 1.37
C PRO A 177 16.09 -9.76 0.02
N GLY A 178 15.96 -11.06 -0.25
CA GLY A 178 15.32 -11.58 -1.44
C GLY A 178 16.05 -11.22 -2.74
N THR A 179 15.30 -11.21 -3.84
CA THR A 179 15.81 -10.86 -5.18
C THR A 179 15.38 -9.45 -5.57
N ILE A 180 16.24 -8.72 -6.27
CA ILE A 180 15.93 -7.36 -6.74
C ILE A 180 14.96 -7.42 -7.94
N SER A 181 13.78 -6.84 -7.80
CA SER A 181 12.79 -6.69 -8.88
C SER A 181 13.22 -5.64 -9.91
N TRP A 182 13.74 -6.09 -11.06
CA TRP A 182 14.32 -5.21 -12.08
C TRP A 182 13.34 -4.15 -12.62
N GLN A 183 12.05 -4.48 -12.74
CA GLN A 183 11.04 -3.53 -13.20
C GLN A 183 10.86 -2.36 -12.22
N LEU A 184 10.93 -2.63 -10.91
CA LEU A 184 10.89 -1.59 -9.88
C LEU A 184 12.17 -0.76 -9.90
N THR A 185 13.34 -1.38 -10.10
CA THR A 185 14.61 -0.66 -10.20
C THR A 185 14.60 0.33 -11.37
N LEU A 186 14.06 -0.06 -12.53
CA LEU A 186 13.92 0.84 -13.67
C LEU A 186 12.93 1.98 -13.38
N CYS A 187 11.80 1.69 -12.75
CA CYS A 187 10.84 2.73 -12.34
C CYS A 187 11.46 3.69 -11.31
N LEU A 188 12.29 3.19 -10.39
CA LEU A 188 12.99 3.98 -9.40
C LEU A 188 14.01 4.91 -10.05
N LEU A 189 14.80 4.39 -11.00
CA LEU A 189 15.72 5.21 -11.78
C LEU A 189 14.98 6.31 -12.55
N PHE A 190 13.82 5.98 -13.13
CA PHE A 190 12.98 6.96 -13.82
C PHE A 190 12.42 8.02 -12.85
N ALA A 191 11.95 7.63 -11.66
CA ALA A 191 11.49 8.56 -10.62
C ALA A 191 12.61 9.53 -10.19
N TRP A 192 13.82 9.01 -9.95
CA TRP A 192 14.98 9.84 -9.65
C TRP A 192 15.37 10.78 -10.80
N ALA A 193 15.29 10.31 -12.05
CA ALA A 193 15.53 11.14 -13.22
C ALA A 193 14.51 12.29 -13.32
N LEU A 194 13.22 12.01 -13.09
CA LEU A 194 12.18 13.03 -13.05
C LEU A 194 12.42 14.05 -11.94
N MET A 195 12.72 13.60 -10.72
CA MET A 195 13.04 14.47 -9.59
C MET A 195 14.26 15.34 -9.88
N PHE A 196 15.30 14.75 -10.47
CA PHE A 196 16.48 15.49 -10.89
C PHE A 196 16.13 16.57 -11.92
N LEU A 197 15.39 16.22 -12.98
CA LEU A 197 14.98 17.18 -14.02
C LEU A 197 14.13 18.33 -13.45
N CYS A 198 13.24 18.06 -12.50
CA CYS A 198 12.46 19.09 -11.81
C CYS A 198 13.34 20.02 -10.95
N LEU A 199 14.44 19.52 -10.38
CA LEU A 199 15.32 20.28 -9.48
C LEU A 199 16.49 20.96 -10.19
N VAL A 200 16.92 20.51 -11.37
CA VAL A 200 18.13 20.99 -12.08
C VAL A 200 18.09 22.49 -12.36
N LYS A 201 16.92 23.05 -12.70
CA LYS A 201 16.76 24.49 -12.94
C LYS A 201 16.45 25.29 -11.67
N GLY A 202 16.37 24.62 -10.52
CA GLY A 202 16.05 25.21 -9.23
C GLY A 202 14.67 25.88 -9.20
N VAL A 203 14.51 26.80 -8.25
CA VAL A 203 13.25 27.52 -7.95
C VAL A 203 12.76 28.43 -9.09
N LYS A 204 13.55 28.62 -10.16
CA LYS A 204 13.11 29.37 -11.35
C LYS A 204 12.32 28.52 -12.35
N SER A 205 12.29 27.20 -12.15
CA SER A 205 11.58 26.24 -13.00
C SER A 205 10.46 25.48 -12.28
N SER A 206 10.23 25.78 -11.00
CA SER A 206 9.23 25.12 -10.17
C SER A 206 8.13 26.08 -9.74
#